data_AF-A0A117SVT4-F1
#
_entry.id   AF-A0A117SVT4-F1
#
_cell.length_a   1.000
_cell.length_b   1.000
_cell.length_c   1.000
_cell.angle_alpha   90.00
_cell.angle_beta   90.00
_cell.angle_gamma   90.00
#
_symmetry.space_group_name_H-M   'P 1'
#
loop_
_entity.id
_entity.type
_entity.pdbx_description
1 polymer ?
#
loop_
_entity_poly.entity_id
_entity_poly.type
_entity_poly.pdbx_seq_one_letter_code
_entity_poly.pdbx_strand_id
1 'polypeptide(L)'
;MRCITTRSQLALPLAIVILISLSAITMASNAVIWSVQVPYLGSNGLPHDFTYFKAIKELGYNTVFLTIPWGSVEYGPNEYDFKVLDTYMNYTRTLGLNVILVFFYSVSAASGDPNPIPTWLLTNGELEVNPYGDPQSPPALAWWNMTDRRYYFDFIKTVVSSMLITQTS
;
A
#
# COMPACT_ATOMS: atom_id res chain seq x y z
N MET A 1 56.26 20.12 -58.97
CA MET A 1 55.17 21.10 -58.95
C MET A 1 53.85 20.34 -58.97
N ARG A 2 52.91 20.69 -58.08
CA ARG A 2 51.52 20.21 -57.90
C ARG A 2 51.26 18.87 -57.17
N CYS A 3 51.02 19.05 -55.88
CA CYS A 3 50.02 18.38 -55.03
C CYS A 3 48.65 18.19 -55.71
N ILE A 4 47.99 17.03 -55.51
CA ILE A 4 46.55 16.89 -55.19
C ILE A 4 46.35 15.62 -54.32
N THR A 5 45.75 15.84 -53.15
CA THR A 5 45.22 14.90 -52.16
C THR A 5 43.86 14.33 -52.60
N THR A 6 43.53 13.07 -52.31
CA THR A 6 42.18 12.72 -51.83
C THR A 6 42.14 11.37 -51.09
N ARG A 7 41.68 11.44 -49.83
CA ARG A 7 41.25 10.32 -48.97
C ARG A 7 39.90 9.77 -49.43
N SER A 8 39.69 8.45 -49.34
CA SER A 8 38.43 7.80 -48.92
C SER A 8 38.68 6.28 -48.89
N GLN A 9 38.10 5.45 -48.03
CA GLN A 9 37.35 5.57 -46.79
C GLN A 9 37.52 4.20 -46.10
N LEU A 10 37.72 4.20 -44.79
CA LEU A 10 37.73 3.01 -43.95
C LEU A 10 36.34 2.36 -43.99
N ALA A 11 36.26 1.08 -44.32
CA ALA A 11 35.11 0.24 -43.99
C ALA A 11 35.54 -0.72 -42.86
N LEU A 12 35.34 -0.29 -41.61
CA LEU A 12 35.32 -1.20 -40.46
C LEU A 12 34.03 -2.03 -40.57
N PRO A 13 34.07 -3.37 -40.58
CA PRO A 13 32.86 -4.12 -40.27
C PRO A 13 32.63 -4.00 -38.76
N LEU A 14 31.62 -3.21 -38.41
CA LEU A 14 31.01 -3.16 -37.08
C LEU A 14 30.43 -4.55 -36.80
N ALA A 15 31.27 -5.44 -36.25
CA ALA A 15 30.83 -6.73 -35.75
C ALA A 15 29.89 -6.45 -34.58
N ILE A 16 28.61 -6.63 -34.87
CA ILE A 16 27.47 -6.60 -33.98
C ILE A 16 27.75 -7.59 -32.84
N VAL A 17 28.31 -7.09 -31.74
CA VAL A 17 28.18 -7.75 -30.44
C VAL A 17 26.78 -7.37 -29.96
N ILE A 18 25.78 -8.13 -30.43
CA ILE A 18 24.53 -8.31 -29.69
C ILE A 18 24.96 -9.00 -28.40
N LEU A 19 25.32 -8.20 -27.40
CA LEU A 19 25.31 -8.64 -26.02
C LEU A 19 23.83 -8.93 -25.76
N ILE A 20 23.54 -10.23 -25.78
CA ILE A 20 22.29 -10.84 -25.36
C ILE A 20 21.82 -10.09 -24.12
N SER A 21 20.81 -9.24 -24.28
CA SER A 21 20.02 -8.75 -23.18
C SER A 21 19.49 -10.00 -22.51
N LEU A 22 20.09 -10.35 -21.37
CA LEU A 22 19.50 -11.27 -20.41
C LEU A 22 18.17 -10.64 -20.01
N SER A 23 17.12 -10.94 -20.78
CA SER A 23 15.77 -10.95 -20.27
C SER A 23 15.77 -12.04 -19.22
N ALA A 24 16.17 -11.68 -18.01
CA ALA A 24 15.75 -12.39 -16.82
C ALA A 24 14.23 -12.24 -16.81
N ILE A 25 13.55 -13.16 -17.49
CA ILE A 25 12.17 -13.50 -17.18
C ILE A 25 12.30 -14.03 -15.75
N THR A 26 12.17 -13.15 -14.77
CA THR A 26 11.92 -13.53 -13.39
C THR A 26 10.64 -14.33 -13.45
N MET A 27 10.78 -15.65 -13.51
CA MET A 27 9.67 -16.53 -13.21
C MET A 27 9.10 -16.03 -11.90
N ALA A 28 7.82 -15.65 -11.90
CA ALA A 28 7.08 -15.43 -10.67
C ALA A 28 7.29 -16.71 -9.86
N SER A 29 8.15 -16.60 -8.86
CA SER A 29 8.55 -17.74 -8.06
C SER A 29 7.26 -18.35 -7.49
N ASN A 30 7.10 -19.67 -7.56
CA ASN A 30 6.15 -20.40 -6.71
C ASN A 30 6.55 -20.31 -5.21
N ALA A 31 7.22 -19.22 -4.82
CA ALA A 31 7.65 -18.93 -3.47
C ALA A 31 6.41 -18.76 -2.61
N VAL A 32 6.39 -19.52 -1.51
CA VAL A 32 5.46 -19.33 -0.43
C VAL A 32 5.42 -17.84 -0.04
N ILE A 33 4.22 -17.30 0.09
CA ILE A 33 4.01 -15.97 0.67
C ILE A 33 4.20 -16.12 2.18
N TRP A 34 5.36 -15.67 2.66
CA TRP A 34 5.61 -15.54 4.09
C TRP A 34 5.20 -14.12 4.48
N SER A 35 3.99 -13.99 5.02
CA SER A 35 3.41 -12.72 5.43
C SER A 35 3.31 -12.54 6.94
N VAL A 36 3.42 -11.30 7.39
CA VAL A 36 3.13 -10.90 8.78
C VAL A 36 2.11 -9.76 8.80
N GLN A 37 1.27 -9.74 9.84
CA GLN A 37 0.39 -8.60 10.12
C GLN A 37 1.18 -7.39 10.58
N VAL A 38 0.92 -6.25 9.95
CA VAL A 38 1.39 -4.94 10.38
C VAL A 38 0.17 -4.11 10.78
N PRO A 39 0.00 -3.83 12.09
CA PRO A 39 -0.92 -2.80 12.56
C PRO A 39 -0.64 -1.46 11.89
N TYR A 40 -1.62 -0.57 11.80
CA TYR A 40 -1.38 0.71 11.14
C TYR A 40 -0.45 1.60 11.95
N LEU A 41 -0.58 1.55 13.28
CA LEU A 41 0.25 2.26 14.23
C LEU A 41 0.82 1.27 15.26
N GLY A 42 1.98 1.61 15.82
CA GLY A 42 2.54 0.89 16.96
C GLY A 42 1.66 1.02 18.20
N SER A 43 1.92 0.20 19.21
CA SER A 43 1.20 0.22 20.49
C SER A 43 1.27 1.56 21.25
N ASN A 44 2.20 2.45 20.88
CA ASN A 44 2.33 3.80 21.39
C ASN A 44 1.51 4.84 20.59
N GLY A 45 0.73 4.42 19.59
CA GLY A 45 -0.07 5.28 18.72
C GLY A 45 0.75 6.04 17.67
N LEU A 46 2.04 5.72 17.49
CA LEU A 46 2.90 6.35 16.49
C LEU A 46 3.09 5.45 15.27
N PRO A 47 3.36 6.02 14.09
CA PRO A 47 3.76 5.24 12.93
C PRO A 47 5.00 4.39 13.21
N HIS A 48 5.03 3.18 12.65
CA HIS A 48 6.19 2.32 12.62
C HIS A 48 7.33 3.00 11.84
N ASP A 49 8.55 2.87 12.34
CA ASP A 49 9.73 3.38 11.64
C ASP A 49 10.27 2.36 10.62
N PHE A 50 11.28 2.76 9.85
CA PHE A 50 11.92 1.88 8.88
C PHE A 50 12.54 0.63 9.52
N THR A 51 13.05 0.75 10.76
CA THR A 51 13.68 -0.36 11.50
C THR A 51 12.70 -1.50 11.74
N TYR A 52 11.44 -1.18 12.03
CA TYR A 52 10.37 -2.17 12.17
C TYR A 52 10.20 -3.03 10.92
N PHE A 53 10.10 -2.42 9.73
CA PHE A 53 9.96 -3.15 8.47
C PHE A 53 11.23 -3.91 8.10
N LYS A 54 12.41 -3.35 8.42
CA LYS A 54 13.68 -4.04 8.22
C LYS A 54 13.76 -5.31 9.06
N ALA A 55 13.34 -5.27 10.32
CA ALA A 55 13.28 -6.46 11.17
C ALA A 55 12.36 -7.55 10.61
N ILE A 56 11.21 -7.17 10.04
CA ILE A 56 10.31 -8.10 9.33
C ILE A 56 11.04 -8.82 8.19
N LYS A 57 11.80 -8.08 7.37
CA LYS A 57 12.58 -8.65 6.28
C LYS A 57 13.67 -9.60 6.79
N GLU A 58 14.38 -9.22 7.86
CA GLU A 58 15.45 -10.02 8.47
C GLU A 58 14.93 -11.31 9.10
N LEU A 59 13.67 -11.35 9.55
CA LEU A 59 12.98 -12.57 10.00
C LEU A 59 12.60 -13.52 8.87
N GLY A 60 12.79 -13.13 7.60
CA GLY A 60 12.53 -13.97 6.43
C GLY A 60 11.15 -13.77 5.79
N TYR A 61 10.34 -12.84 6.29
CA TYR A 61 9.08 -12.48 5.63
C TYR A 61 9.35 -11.77 4.30
N ASN A 62 8.50 -12.07 3.31
CA ASN A 62 8.58 -11.47 1.98
C ASN A 62 7.37 -10.56 1.67
N THR A 63 6.38 -10.54 2.56
CA THR A 63 5.13 -9.81 2.38
C THR A 63 4.67 -9.22 3.70
N VAL A 64 4.10 -8.01 3.68
CA VAL A 64 3.37 -7.45 4.82
C VAL A 64 1.88 -7.42 4.51
N PHE A 65 1.07 -7.87 5.46
CA PHE A 65 -0.35 -7.61 5.49
C PHE A 65 -0.55 -6.30 6.27
N LEU A 66 -0.65 -5.20 5.54
CA LEU A 66 -0.79 -3.87 6.11
C LEU A 66 -2.27 -3.58 6.30
N THR A 67 -2.68 -3.39 7.55
CA THR A 67 -4.07 -3.04 7.77
C THR A 67 -4.30 -1.54 7.77
N ILE A 68 -5.33 -1.13 7.04
CA ILE A 68 -5.72 0.27 6.88
C ILE A 68 -7.02 0.54 7.64
N PRO A 69 -6.97 1.14 8.85
CA PRO A 69 -8.15 1.65 9.53
C PRO A 69 -8.76 2.81 8.73
N TRP A 70 -10.07 2.72 8.49
CA TRP A 70 -10.77 3.69 7.66
C TRP A 70 -10.68 5.10 8.24
N GLY A 71 -10.99 5.26 9.53
CA GLY A 71 -10.98 6.57 10.19
C GLY A 71 -9.60 7.19 10.40
N SER A 72 -8.50 6.44 10.24
CA SER A 72 -7.16 7.01 10.28
C SER A 72 -6.68 7.54 8.93
N VAL A 73 -7.33 7.13 7.83
CA VAL A 73 -6.99 7.58 6.48
C VAL A 73 -8.01 8.59 5.97
N GLU A 74 -9.30 8.34 6.17
CA GLU A 74 -10.37 9.30 5.86
C GLU A 74 -10.89 9.94 7.17
N TYR A 75 -10.39 11.13 7.49
CA TYR A 75 -10.71 11.80 8.76
C TYR A 75 -11.95 12.70 8.65
N GLY A 76 -12.36 13.06 7.43
CA GLY A 76 -13.58 13.81 7.10
C GLY A 76 -14.18 13.30 5.80
N PRO A 77 -15.43 13.66 5.43
CA PRO A 77 -16.06 13.17 4.21
C PRO A 77 -15.24 13.55 2.96
N ASN A 78 -14.63 12.56 2.30
CA ASN A 78 -13.68 12.75 1.19
C ASN A 78 -12.41 13.54 1.56
N GLU A 79 -12.03 13.58 2.84
CA GLU A 79 -10.80 14.21 3.31
C GLU A 79 -9.82 13.13 3.78
N TYR A 80 -8.68 13.03 3.09
CA TYR A 80 -7.75 11.92 3.24
C TYR A 80 -6.35 12.36 3.71
N ASP A 81 -5.74 11.62 4.63
CA ASP A 81 -4.32 11.72 4.97
C ASP A 81 -3.59 10.40 4.65
N PHE A 82 -2.77 10.44 3.61
CA PHE A 82 -1.99 9.28 3.15
C PHE A 82 -0.57 9.22 3.69
N LYS A 83 -0.11 10.18 4.52
CA LYS A 83 1.31 10.29 4.90
C LYS A 83 1.91 9.01 5.48
N VAL A 84 1.17 8.36 6.39
CA VAL A 84 1.63 7.12 7.04
C VAL A 84 1.67 5.98 6.03
N LEU A 85 0.61 5.83 5.23
CA LEU A 85 0.53 4.82 4.19
C LEU A 85 1.65 5.00 3.15
N ASP A 86 1.86 6.20 2.62
CA ASP A 86 2.93 6.50 1.68
C ASP A 86 4.31 6.17 2.26
N THR A 87 4.52 6.50 3.53
CA THR A 87 5.76 6.17 4.25
C THR A 87 6.00 4.66 4.29
N TYR A 88 4.98 3.85 4.63
CA TYR A 88 5.11 2.40 4.67
C TYR A 88 5.27 1.78 3.29
N MET A 89 4.57 2.30 2.28
CA MET A 89 4.76 1.88 0.88
C MET A 89 6.19 2.15 0.41
N ASN A 90 6.79 3.27 0.83
CA ASN A 90 8.19 3.54 0.55
C ASN A 90 9.13 2.54 1.26
N TYR A 91 8.92 2.28 2.56
CA TYR A 91 9.74 1.33 3.31
C TYR A 91 9.71 -0.07 2.71
N THR A 92 8.52 -0.56 2.38
CA THR A 92 8.32 -1.88 1.77
C THR A 92 8.97 -1.97 0.40
N ARG A 93 8.86 -0.93 -0.43
CA ARG A 93 9.57 -0.83 -1.72
C ARG A 93 11.09 -0.88 -1.54
N THR A 94 11.65 -0.08 -0.63
CA THR A 94 13.09 -0.06 -0.35
C THR A 94 13.62 -1.43 0.11
N LEU A 95 12.81 -2.19 0.85
CA LEU A 95 13.19 -3.51 1.38
C LEU A 95 12.83 -4.68 0.46
N GLY A 96 12.17 -4.42 -0.68
CA GLY A 96 11.65 -5.47 -1.56
C GLY A 96 10.67 -6.40 -0.83
N LEU A 97 9.78 -5.83 -0.02
CA LEU A 97 8.64 -6.50 0.60
C LEU A 97 7.40 -6.28 -0.29
N ASN A 98 6.63 -7.35 -0.51
CA ASN A 98 5.29 -7.21 -1.11
C ASN A 98 4.32 -6.66 -0.06
N VAL A 99 3.21 -6.08 -0.52
CA VAL A 99 2.17 -5.53 0.36
C VAL A 99 0.81 -6.10 -0.02
N ILE A 100 0.10 -6.61 0.99
CA ILE A 100 -1.33 -6.91 0.92
C ILE A 100 -2.03 -5.83 1.74
N LEU A 101 -2.77 -4.95 1.07
CA LEU A 101 -3.61 -3.95 1.74
C LEU A 101 -4.89 -4.63 2.23
N VAL A 102 -5.19 -4.49 3.51
CA VAL A 102 -6.42 -5.01 4.12
C VAL A 102 -7.26 -3.85 4.62
N PHE A 103 -8.54 -3.91 4.28
CA PHE A 103 -9.54 -2.94 4.69
C PHE A 103 -10.59 -3.69 5.50
N PHE A 104 -10.87 -3.20 6.71
CA PHE A 104 -11.96 -3.73 7.52
C PHE A 104 -13.12 -2.73 7.52
N TYR A 105 -14.33 -3.26 7.35
CA TYR A 105 -15.54 -2.44 7.45
C TYR A 105 -15.84 -2.20 8.93
N SER A 106 -15.55 -1.00 9.39
CA SER A 106 -16.00 -0.49 10.69
C SER A 106 -15.48 -1.22 11.94
N VAL A 107 -14.45 -2.06 11.81
CA VAL A 107 -13.84 -2.76 12.94
C VAL A 107 -12.33 -2.54 12.95
N SER A 108 -11.76 -2.61 14.15
CA SER A 108 -10.32 -2.55 14.33
C SER A 108 -9.68 -3.83 13.81
N ALA A 109 -8.52 -3.69 13.18
CA ALA A 109 -7.85 -4.78 12.51
C ALA A 109 -6.78 -5.46 13.32
N ALA A 110 -6.12 -4.67 14.15
CA ALA A 110 -5.21 -5.10 15.19
C ALA A 110 -5.73 -4.55 16.52
N SER A 111 -5.33 -5.17 17.62
CA SER A 111 -5.60 -4.64 18.94
C SER A 111 -5.09 -3.19 19.04
N GLY A 112 -6.01 -2.23 19.13
CA GLY A 112 -5.68 -0.84 19.46
C GLY A 112 -5.44 0.10 18.29
N ASP A 113 -5.80 -0.22 17.04
CA ASP A 113 -5.79 0.80 15.98
C ASP A 113 -6.79 1.91 16.35
N PRO A 114 -6.32 3.16 16.58
CA PRO A 114 -7.21 4.25 16.92
C PRO A 114 -8.03 4.61 15.68
N ASN A 115 -9.34 4.70 15.84
CA ASN A 115 -10.29 5.12 14.80
C ASN A 115 -10.47 4.12 13.64
N PRO A 116 -10.98 2.90 13.91
CA PRO A 116 -11.40 1.99 12.83
C PRO A 116 -12.52 2.57 11.96
N ILE A 117 -13.25 3.56 12.49
CA ILE A 117 -14.39 4.23 11.86
C ILE A 117 -14.08 5.72 11.78
N PRO A 118 -14.31 6.37 10.62
CA PRO A 118 -14.29 7.83 10.55
C PRO A 118 -15.26 8.45 11.56
N THR A 119 -14.81 9.47 12.28
CA THR A 119 -15.64 10.12 13.32
C THR A 119 -16.93 10.71 12.78
N TRP A 120 -16.94 11.16 11.52
CA TRP A 120 -18.14 11.67 10.87
C TRP A 120 -19.20 10.59 10.61
N LEU A 121 -18.80 9.32 10.49
CA LEU A 121 -19.72 8.17 10.39
C LEU A 121 -20.23 7.72 11.76
N LEU A 122 -19.51 8.00 12.84
CA LEU A 122 -20.05 7.78 14.19
C LEU A 122 -21.26 8.70 14.49
N THR A 123 -21.28 9.88 13.88
CA THR A 123 -22.37 10.86 14.05
C THR A 123 -23.49 10.68 13.02
N ASN A 124 -23.15 10.33 11.78
CA ASN A 124 -24.09 10.36 10.65
C ASN A 124 -24.40 8.98 10.04
N GLY A 125 -23.63 7.95 10.38
CA GLY A 125 -23.84 6.59 9.90
C GLY A 125 -24.88 5.85 10.74
N GLU A 126 -25.33 4.72 10.23
CA GLU A 126 -26.16 3.83 11.04
C GLU A 126 -25.25 2.92 11.85
N LEU A 127 -25.49 2.81 13.15
CA LEU A 127 -24.66 1.98 14.04
C LEU A 127 -25.32 0.63 14.31
N GLU A 128 -24.50 -0.39 14.51
CA GLU A 128 -24.93 -1.63 15.12
C GLU A 128 -25.53 -1.34 16.50
N VAL A 129 -26.68 -1.95 16.78
CA VAL A 129 -27.37 -1.84 18.06
C VAL A 129 -27.35 -3.17 18.81
N ASN A 130 -27.37 -3.10 20.13
CA ASN A 130 -27.53 -4.28 20.98
C ASN A 130 -29.01 -4.71 21.02
N PRO A 131 -29.36 -5.84 21.68
CA PRO A 131 -30.76 -6.30 21.78
C PRO A 131 -31.73 -5.34 22.47
N TYR A 132 -31.24 -4.29 23.14
CA TYR A 132 -32.02 -3.26 23.82
C TYR A 132 -32.23 -2.00 22.95
N GLY A 133 -31.60 -1.95 21.77
CA GLY A 133 -31.72 -0.82 20.83
C GLY A 133 -30.67 0.27 21.02
N ASP A 134 -29.73 0.14 21.97
CA ASP A 134 -28.64 1.10 22.14
C ASP A 134 -27.46 0.76 21.22
N PRO A 135 -26.68 1.75 20.74
CA PRO A 135 -25.45 1.50 19.98
C PRO A 135 -24.49 0.55 20.71
N GLN A 136 -23.85 -0.35 19.97
CA GLN A 136 -22.81 -1.23 20.52
C GLN A 136 -21.62 -0.41 21.04
N SER A 137 -20.89 -1.00 22.01
CA SER A 137 -19.66 -0.44 22.56
C SER A 137 -18.54 -1.49 22.50
N PRO A 138 -17.44 -1.24 21.75
CA PRO A 138 -17.19 -0.04 20.93
C PRO A 138 -18.18 0.10 19.77
N PRO A 139 -18.41 1.33 19.27
CA PRO A 139 -19.32 1.54 18.15
C PRO A 139 -18.81 0.82 16.90
N ALA A 140 -19.75 0.29 16.13
CA ALA A 140 -19.57 -0.28 14.80
C ALA A 140 -20.71 0.21 13.91
N LEU A 141 -20.45 0.40 12.61
CA LEU A 141 -21.45 0.70 11.61
C LEU A 141 -22.29 -0.54 11.38
N ALA A 142 -23.61 -0.33 11.25
CA ALA A 142 -24.57 -1.35 10.91
C ALA A 142 -24.09 -2.12 9.69
N TRP A 143 -24.12 -3.45 9.83
CA TRP A 143 -23.58 -4.34 8.84
C TRP A 143 -24.35 -4.18 7.53
N TRP A 144 -23.62 -3.69 6.53
CA TRP A 144 -24.06 -3.71 5.14
C TRP A 144 -25.29 -2.85 4.81
N ASN A 145 -25.49 -1.73 5.50
CA ASN A 145 -26.44 -0.72 5.00
C ASN A 145 -25.96 -0.17 3.63
N MET A 146 -26.88 0.32 2.81
CA MET A 146 -26.54 0.72 1.44
C MET A 146 -25.68 2.00 1.38
N THR A 147 -25.89 2.93 2.31
CA THR A 147 -25.25 4.25 2.31
C THR A 147 -23.78 4.16 2.69
N ASP A 148 -23.48 3.54 3.84
CA ASP A 148 -22.14 3.42 4.39
C ASP A 148 -21.30 2.43 3.59
N ARG A 149 -21.92 1.41 2.97
CA ARG A 149 -21.27 0.55 1.99
C ARG A 149 -20.73 1.34 0.79
N ARG A 150 -21.49 2.33 0.29
CA ARG A 150 -21.02 3.16 -0.82
C ARG A 150 -19.79 3.97 -0.39
N TYR A 151 -19.85 4.61 0.77
CA TYR A 151 -18.70 5.35 1.32
C TYR A 151 -17.48 4.46 1.50
N TYR A 152 -17.67 3.25 2.03
CA TYR A 152 -16.58 2.30 2.22
C TYR A 152 -15.91 1.87 0.90
N PHE A 153 -16.70 1.61 -0.15
CA PHE A 153 -16.13 1.28 -1.45
C PHE A 153 -15.45 2.47 -2.12
N ASP A 154 -15.96 3.68 -1.95
CA ASP A 154 -15.33 4.88 -2.50
C ASP A 154 -14.03 5.21 -1.75
N PHE A 155 -13.99 4.96 -0.44
CA PHE A 155 -12.75 4.95 0.35
C PHE A 155 -11.73 3.97 -0.23
N ILE A 156 -12.08 2.69 -0.40
CA ILE A 156 -11.16 1.68 -0.95
C ILE A 156 -10.64 2.08 -2.34
N LYS A 157 -11.54 2.52 -3.24
CA LYS A 157 -11.13 2.99 -4.57
C LYS A 157 -10.14 4.15 -4.50
N THR A 158 -10.37 5.08 -3.58
CA THR A 158 -9.51 6.26 -3.40
C THR A 158 -8.14 5.86 -2.89
N VAL A 159 -8.06 4.99 -1.88
CA VAL A 159 -6.78 4.46 -1.39
C VAL A 159 -6.04 3.71 -2.51
N VAL A 160 -6.70 2.79 -3.21
CA VAL A 160 -6.08 2.00 -4.29
C VAL A 160 -5.57 2.91 -5.41
N SER A 161 -6.38 3.89 -5.84
CA SER A 161 -5.99 4.83 -6.89
C SER A 161 -4.78 5.66 -6.49
N SER A 162 -4.75 6.15 -5.24
CA SER A 162 -3.60 6.89 -4.69
C SER A 162 -2.33 6.03 -4.72
N MET A 163 -2.41 4.77 -4.26
CA MET A 163 -1.26 3.86 -4.21
C MET A 163 -0.75 3.40 -5.58
N LEU A 164 -1.61 3.40 -6.61
CA LEU A 164 -1.19 3.10 -7.98
C LEU A 164 -0.46 4.28 -8.62
N ILE A 165 -0.89 5.52 -8.36
CA ILE A 165 -0.22 6.72 -8.88
C ILE A 165 1.21 6.80 -8.32
N THR A 166 1.37 6.63 -7.01
CA THR A 166 2.67 6.68 -6.31
C THR A 166 3.63 5.55 -6.71
N GLN A 167 3.18 4.52 -7.44
CA GLN A 167 4.06 3.48 -7.99
C GLN A 167 4.65 3.84 -9.36
N THR A 168 4.10 4.85 -10.05
CA THR A 168 4.51 5.23 -11.42
C THR A 168 5.39 6.48 -11.49
N SER A 169 5.51 7.22 -10.39
CA SER A 169 6.32 8.42 -10.21
C SER A 169 7.64 8.12 -9.52
#